data_AF-A0AAX3YH51-F1
#
_entry.id   AF-A0AAX3YH51-F1
#
_cell.length_a   1.000
_cell.length_b   1.000
_cell.length_c   1.000
_cell.angle_alpha   90.00
_cell.angle_beta   90.00
_cell.angle_gamma   90.00
#
_symmetry.space_group_name_H-M   'P 1'
#
loop_
_entity.id
_entity.type
_entity.pdbx_description
1 polymer ?
#
loop_
_entity_poly.entity_id
_entity_poly.type
_entity_poly.pdbx_seq_one_letter_code
_entity_poly.pdbx_strand_id
1 'polypeptide(L)'
;MKLAEALAERGDLTRRVEHLKSRILTNARHQEGESPAEDAAALLVELEKVLDRLEVLVRRINRTNTAAPLGDASITDALARRDMLRIRHRVVSAAADAASGREQDRYGRQLRSELVFVAALPVRDLRRTADDLARQIREIDLQVQKENWEVELLD
;
A
#
# COMPACT_ATOMS: atom_id res chain seq x y z
N MET A 1 23.45 -5.90 0.70
CA MET A 1 22.02 -6.25 0.76
C MET A 1 21.36 -5.30 -0.21
N LYS A 2 20.66 -5.84 -1.20
CA LYS A 2 19.91 -5.04 -2.16
C LYS A 2 18.75 -4.35 -1.45
N LEU A 3 18.33 -3.20 -1.99
CA LEU A 3 17.14 -2.50 -1.51
C LEU A 3 15.89 -3.40 -1.57
N ALA A 4 15.75 -4.22 -2.60
CA ALA A 4 14.67 -5.21 -2.74
C ALA A 4 14.65 -6.24 -1.58
N GLU A 5 15.81 -6.77 -1.19
CA GLU A 5 15.94 -7.70 -0.07
C GLU A 5 15.54 -7.02 1.25
N ALA A 6 15.98 -5.78 1.46
CA ALA A 6 15.63 -4.99 2.63
C ALA A 6 14.12 -4.72 2.71
N LEU A 7 13.48 -4.42 1.57
CA LEU A 7 12.04 -4.23 1.48
C LEU A 7 11.27 -5.52 1.79
N ALA A 8 11.77 -6.67 1.34
CA ALA A 8 11.21 -7.98 1.67
C ALA A 8 11.33 -8.28 3.17
N GLU A 9 12.53 -8.10 3.74
CA GLU A 9 12.79 -8.32 5.17
C GLU A 9 11.92 -7.41 6.05
N ARG A 10 11.78 -6.12 5.68
CA ARG A 10 10.84 -5.20 6.34
C ARG A 10 9.42 -5.74 6.34
N GLY A 11 8.97 -6.30 5.21
CA GLY A 11 7.63 -6.90 5.08
C GLY A 11 7.44 -8.12 5.98
N ASP A 12 8.45 -9.00 6.05
CA ASP A 12 8.43 -10.18 6.93
C ASP A 12 8.42 -9.79 8.41
N LEU A 13 9.27 -8.85 8.81
CA LEU A 13 9.30 -8.36 10.19
C LEU A 13 7.99 -7.67 10.58
N THR A 14 7.39 -6.88 9.68
CA THR A 14 6.07 -6.27 9.91
C THR A 14 4.99 -7.34 10.16
N ARG A 15 4.98 -8.43 9.38
CA ARG A 15 4.07 -9.55 9.62
C ARG A 15 4.36 -10.24 10.94
N ARG A 16 5.64 -10.42 11.29
CA ARG A 16 6.05 -11.02 12.58
C ARG A 16 5.61 -10.17 13.77
N VAL A 17 5.66 -8.85 13.66
CA VAL A 17 5.12 -7.92 14.68
C VAL A 17 3.64 -8.18 14.91
N GLU A 18 2.82 -8.23 13.85
CA GLU A 18 1.39 -8.50 14.01
C GLU A 18 1.10 -9.89 14.58
N HIS A 19 1.90 -10.89 14.21
CA HIS A 19 1.79 -12.24 14.77
C HIS A 19 2.14 -12.29 16.26
N LEU A 20 3.25 -11.66 16.66
CA LEU A 20 3.66 -11.57 18.07
C LEU A 20 2.63 -10.80 18.89
N LYS A 21 2.14 -9.67 18.37
CA LYS A 21 1.05 -8.91 18.99
C LYS A 21 -0.18 -9.78 19.23
N SER A 22 -0.61 -10.58 18.25
CA SER A 22 -1.73 -11.50 18.44
C SER A 22 -1.46 -12.51 19.57
N ARG A 23 -0.27 -13.13 19.59
CA ARG A 23 0.12 -14.11 20.63
C ARG A 23 0.21 -13.48 22.02
N ILE A 24 0.76 -12.27 22.12
CA ILE A 24 0.82 -11.51 23.37
C ILE A 24 -0.60 -11.26 23.89
N LEU A 25 -1.50 -10.78 23.04
CA LEU A 25 -2.89 -10.48 23.44
C LEU A 25 -3.63 -11.75 23.91
N THR A 26 -3.43 -12.88 23.23
CA THR A 26 -4.03 -14.16 23.62
C THR A 26 -3.51 -14.68 24.96
N ASN A 27 -2.24 -14.42 25.31
CA ASN A 27 -1.61 -14.92 26.53
C ASN A 27 -1.55 -13.87 27.67
N ALA A 28 -2.09 -12.67 27.46
CA ALA A 28 -2.01 -11.57 28.42
C ALA A 28 -2.82 -11.80 29.71
N ARG A 29 -3.83 -12.70 29.66
CA ARG A 29 -4.68 -13.07 30.79
C ARG A 29 -5.06 -14.54 30.68
N HIS A 30 -5.18 -15.22 31.81
CA HIS A 30 -5.64 -16.61 31.93
C HIS A 30 -6.51 -16.74 33.19
N GLN A 31 -7.30 -17.82 33.30
CA GLN A 31 -8.14 -18.05 34.47
C GLN A 31 -7.28 -18.46 35.68
N GLU A 32 -7.78 -18.19 36.89
CA GLU A 32 -7.12 -18.62 38.11
C GLU A 32 -7.01 -20.15 38.15
N GLY A 33 -5.80 -20.67 38.38
CA GLY A 33 -5.52 -22.11 38.36
C GLY A 33 -5.15 -22.67 36.97
N GLU A 34 -5.21 -21.88 35.91
CA GLU A 34 -4.68 -22.23 34.59
C GLU A 34 -3.28 -21.62 34.37
N SER A 35 -2.57 -22.09 33.35
CA SER A 35 -1.35 -21.45 32.86
C SER A 35 -1.56 -21.01 31.42
N PRO A 36 -1.04 -19.83 31.00
CA PRO A 36 -1.12 -19.41 29.62
C PRO A 36 -0.33 -20.39 28.73
N ALA A 37 -0.72 -20.51 27.46
CA ALA A 37 -0.05 -21.40 26.52
C ALA A 37 1.40 -20.96 26.24
N GLU A 38 1.67 -19.66 26.37
CA GLU A 38 2.97 -19.03 26.15
C GLU A 38 3.27 -17.96 27.20
N ASP A 39 4.56 -17.68 27.42
CA ASP A 39 4.98 -16.58 28.29
C ASP A 39 4.87 -15.23 27.56
N ALA A 40 3.84 -14.45 27.93
CA ALA A 40 3.60 -13.13 27.37
C ALA A 40 4.77 -12.14 27.59
N ALA A 41 5.52 -12.25 28.68
CA ALA A 41 6.68 -11.39 28.93
C ALA A 41 7.84 -11.75 27.99
N ALA A 42 8.09 -13.05 27.76
CA ALA A 42 9.07 -13.49 26.78
C ALA A 42 8.70 -13.06 25.35
N LEU A 43 7.41 -13.13 24.99
CA LEU A 43 6.93 -12.65 23.69
C LEU A 43 7.12 -11.15 23.50
N LEU A 44 6.95 -10.34 24.55
CA LEU A 44 7.26 -8.91 24.52
C LEU A 44 8.75 -8.65 24.26
N VAL A 45 9.64 -9.39 24.93
CA VAL A 45 11.09 -9.28 24.69
C VAL A 45 11.45 -9.69 23.25
N GLU A 46 10.79 -10.69 22.68
CA GLU A 46 10.96 -11.05 21.27
C GLU A 46 10.47 -9.93 20.34
N LEU A 47 9.32 -9.32 20.65
CA LEU A 47 8.76 -8.21 19.88
C LEU A 47 9.72 -7.02 19.82
N GLU A 48 10.30 -6.61 20.95
CA GLU A 48 11.26 -5.50 20.99
C GLU A 48 12.46 -5.74 20.06
N LYS A 49 13.03 -6.95 20.05
CA LYS A 49 14.13 -7.30 19.13
C LYS A 49 13.73 -7.20 17.66
N VAL A 50 12.49 -7.56 17.33
CA VAL A 50 11.94 -7.45 15.97
C VAL A 50 11.75 -5.97 15.60
N LEU A 51 11.26 -5.16 16.53
CA LEU A 51 11.08 -3.72 16.34
C LEU A 51 12.41 -2.98 16.15
N ASP A 52 13.44 -3.29 16.95
CA ASP A 52 14.78 -2.72 16.81
C ASP A 52 15.35 -2.98 15.40
N ARG A 53 15.22 -4.21 14.91
CA ARG A 53 15.65 -4.57 13.55
C ARG A 53 14.84 -3.84 12.50
N LEU A 54 13.53 -3.74 12.69
CA LEU A 54 12.63 -3.03 11.78
C LEU A 54 12.99 -1.55 11.68
N GLU A 55 13.31 -0.89 12.80
CA GLU A 55 13.73 0.51 12.82
C GLU A 55 15.01 0.74 12.01
N VAL A 56 16.01 -0.13 12.19
CA VAL A 56 17.26 -0.09 11.42
C VAL A 56 16.97 -0.17 9.92
N LEU A 57 16.14 -1.12 9.48
CA LEU A 57 15.80 -1.27 8.07
C LEU A 57 15.03 -0.06 7.53
N VAL A 58 14.04 0.45 8.27
CA VAL A 58 13.25 1.62 7.84
C VAL A 58 14.14 2.83 7.61
N ARG A 59 15.07 3.13 8.54
CA ARG A 59 16.00 4.25 8.39
C ARG A 59 16.88 4.10 7.15
N ARG A 60 17.47 2.92 6.95
CA ARG A 60 18.35 2.60 5.82
C ARG A 60 17.61 2.65 4.48
N ILE A 61 16.40 2.10 4.42
CA ILE A 61 15.55 2.13 3.23
C ILE A 61 15.20 3.57 2.87
N ASN A 62 14.81 4.40 3.84
CA ASN A 62 14.46 5.79 3.58
C ASN A 62 15.67 6.58 3.06
N ARG A 63 16.84 6.43 3.70
CA ARG A 63 18.09 7.07 3.25
C ARG A 63 18.45 6.63 1.83
N THR A 64 18.33 5.34 1.53
CA THR A 64 18.59 4.79 0.19
C THR A 64 17.62 5.33 -0.85
N ASN A 65 16.31 5.34 -0.57
CA ASN A 65 15.30 5.84 -1.51
C ASN A 65 15.50 7.32 -1.87
N THR A 66 15.94 8.14 -0.92
CA THR A 66 16.19 9.57 -1.16
C THR A 66 17.49 9.81 -1.91
N ALA A 67 18.50 8.95 -1.75
CA ALA A 67 19.79 9.10 -2.40
C ALA A 67 19.90 8.40 -3.77
N ALA A 68 19.16 7.31 -3.99
CA ALA A 68 19.24 6.52 -5.20
C ALA A 68 18.57 7.21 -6.40
N PRO A 69 19.30 7.43 -7.51
CA PRO A 69 18.73 8.03 -8.70
C PRO A 69 17.79 7.05 -9.43
N LEU A 70 16.73 7.59 -10.02
CA LEU A 70 15.80 6.91 -10.91
C LEU A 70 15.48 7.85 -12.09
N GLY A 71 16.27 7.76 -13.16
CA GLY A 71 16.23 8.73 -14.26
C GLY A 71 16.70 10.10 -13.78
N ASP A 72 15.87 11.12 -13.97
CA ASP A 72 16.17 12.53 -13.61
C ASP A 72 15.79 12.89 -12.15
N ALA A 73 15.29 11.93 -11.36
CA ALA A 73 14.80 12.17 -10.00
C ALA A 73 15.25 11.06 -9.04
N SER A 74 14.87 11.11 -7.76
CA SER A 74 15.12 10.01 -6.80
C SER A 74 14.03 8.93 -6.84
N ILE A 75 14.29 7.77 -6.24
CA ILE A 75 13.23 6.76 -5.98
C ILE A 75 12.10 7.39 -5.16
N THR A 76 12.43 8.22 -4.15
CA THR A 76 11.42 8.93 -3.35
C THR A 76 10.50 9.82 -4.21
N ASP A 77 11.06 10.58 -5.15
CA ASP A 77 10.28 11.44 -6.05
C ASP A 77 9.38 10.63 -6.98
N ALA A 78 9.89 9.51 -7.50
CA ALA A 78 9.13 8.61 -8.34
C ALA A 78 7.94 7.99 -7.60
N LEU A 79 8.14 7.58 -6.34
CA LEU A 79 7.07 7.08 -5.47
C LEU A 79 6.01 8.17 -5.23
N ALA A 80 6.41 9.41 -4.95
CA ALA A 80 5.48 10.52 -4.78
C ALA A 80 4.67 10.79 -6.05
N ARG A 81 5.32 10.79 -7.22
CA ARG A 81 4.65 10.93 -8.52
C ARG A 81 3.64 9.81 -8.76
N ARG A 82 4.02 8.57 -8.47
CA ARG A 82 3.13 7.41 -8.59
C ARG A 82 1.91 7.55 -7.69
N ASP A 83 2.10 8.00 -6.45
CA ASP A 83 0.99 8.13 -5.50
C ASP A 83 0.00 9.22 -5.95
N MET A 84 0.49 10.33 -6.52
CA MET A 84 -0.37 11.34 -7.16
C MET A 84 -1.11 10.79 -8.38
N LEU A 85 -0.46 9.98 -9.22
CA LEU A 85 -1.10 9.32 -10.35
C LEU A 85 -2.18 8.34 -9.89
N ARG A 86 -1.95 7.59 -8.81
CA ARG A 86 -2.94 6.67 -8.21
C ARG A 86 -4.17 7.41 -7.70
N ILE A 87 -3.98 8.56 -7.05
CA ILE A 87 -5.10 9.41 -6.60
C ILE A 87 -5.89 9.91 -7.81
N ARG A 88 -5.22 10.47 -8.84
CA ARG A 88 -5.87 10.93 -10.07
C ARG A 88 -6.64 9.80 -10.76
N HIS A 89 -6.02 8.64 -10.90
CA HIS A 89 -6.65 7.46 -11.50
C HIS A 89 -7.94 7.08 -10.76
N ARG A 90 -7.90 7.05 -9.42
CA ARG A 90 -9.06 6.73 -8.59
C ARG A 90 -10.21 7.72 -8.82
N VAL A 91 -9.91 9.01 -8.80
CA VAL A 91 -10.92 10.08 -8.99
C VAL A 91 -11.51 10.03 -10.40
N VAL A 92 -10.67 9.92 -11.44
CA VAL A 92 -11.13 9.88 -12.84
C VAL A 92 -11.96 8.61 -13.11
N SER A 93 -11.56 7.47 -12.55
CA SER A 93 -12.31 6.22 -12.67
C SER A 93 -13.68 6.32 -11.99
N ALA A 94 -13.72 6.85 -10.76
CA ALA A 94 -14.97 7.06 -10.04
C ALA A 94 -15.91 8.04 -10.77
N ALA A 95 -15.37 9.13 -11.33
CA ALA A 95 -16.15 10.06 -12.14
C ALA A 95 -16.71 9.38 -13.40
N ALA A 96 -15.94 8.51 -14.06
CA ALA A 96 -16.40 7.75 -15.21
C ALA A 96 -17.47 6.70 -14.85
N ASP A 97 -17.40 6.12 -13.65
CA ASP A 97 -18.41 5.19 -13.14
C ASP A 97 -19.73 5.93 -12.84
N ALA A 98 -19.66 7.03 -12.10
CA ALA A 98 -20.82 7.87 -11.77
C ALA A 98 -21.50 8.44 -13.03
N ALA A 99 -20.72 9.01 -13.96
CA ALA A 99 -21.25 9.56 -15.22
C ALA A 99 -21.85 8.49 -16.14
N SER A 100 -21.45 7.22 -15.99
CA SER A 100 -22.01 6.10 -16.76
C SER A 100 -23.32 5.54 -16.21
N GLY A 101 -23.79 6.01 -15.05
CA GLY A 101 -24.99 5.49 -14.39
C GLY A 101 -24.81 4.12 -13.70
N ARG A 102 -23.59 3.56 -13.69
CA ARG A 102 -23.29 2.23 -13.12
C ARG A 102 -23.60 2.10 -11.61
N GLU A 103 -23.69 3.21 -10.88
CA GLU A 103 -24.12 3.19 -9.48
C GLU A 103 -25.64 3.11 -9.31
N GLN A 104 -26.44 3.65 -10.25
CA GLN A 104 -27.91 3.60 -10.19
C GLN A 104 -28.45 2.18 -10.47
N ASP A 105 -27.79 1.40 -11.34
CA ASP A 105 -28.20 0.02 -11.65
C ASP A 105 -28.13 -0.94 -10.44
N ARG A 106 -27.42 -0.59 -9.36
CA ARG A 106 -27.36 -1.42 -8.13
C ARG A 106 -28.56 -1.25 -7.20
N TYR A 107 -29.36 -0.19 -7.36
CA TYR A 107 -30.42 0.17 -6.40
C TYR A 107 -31.85 0.13 -6.97
N GLY A 108 -32.09 -0.73 -7.97
CA GLY A 108 -33.43 -1.28 -8.24
C GLY A 108 -34.39 -0.42 -9.07
N ARG A 109 -35.09 -1.13 -9.97
CA ARG A 109 -36.33 -0.80 -10.71
C ARG A 109 -36.77 0.68 -10.75
N GLN A 110 -36.43 1.33 -11.86
CA GLN A 110 -37.03 2.60 -12.29
C GLN A 110 -38.56 2.50 -12.41
N LEU A 111 -39.25 3.39 -11.71
CA LEU A 111 -40.69 3.65 -11.87
C LEU A 111 -40.93 4.52 -13.12
N ARG A 112 -42.12 4.40 -13.73
CA ARG A 112 -42.50 4.98 -15.04
C ARG A 112 -42.55 6.52 -15.09
N SER A 113 -42.18 7.22 -14.01
CA SER A 113 -42.31 8.70 -13.88
C SER A 113 -41.02 9.40 -13.43
N GLU A 114 -39.85 8.74 -13.48
CA GLU A 114 -38.59 9.37 -13.08
C GLU A 114 -37.97 10.20 -14.22
N LEU A 115 -37.47 11.39 -13.86
CA LEU A 115 -36.74 12.27 -14.76
C LEU A 115 -35.44 11.58 -15.22
N VAL A 116 -35.12 11.72 -16.52
CA VAL A 116 -33.91 11.11 -17.11
C VAL A 116 -32.66 11.83 -16.60
N PHE A 117 -31.74 11.08 -15.99
CA PHE A 117 -30.41 11.58 -15.66
C PHE A 117 -29.53 11.63 -16.90
N VAL A 118 -28.86 12.76 -17.11
CA VAL A 118 -27.92 12.96 -18.23
C VAL A 118 -26.52 13.15 -17.67
N ALA A 119 -25.53 12.49 -18.28
CA ALA A 119 -24.14 12.59 -17.87
C ALA A 119 -23.62 14.03 -18.04
N ALA A 120 -23.06 14.61 -16.97
CA ALA A 120 -22.42 15.92 -17.02
C ALA A 120 -20.97 15.87 -17.56
N LEU A 121 -20.41 14.68 -17.73
CA LEU A 121 -19.02 14.46 -18.13
C LEU A 121 -18.93 13.45 -19.28
N PRO A 122 -17.97 13.62 -20.22
CA PRO A 122 -17.77 12.68 -21.32
C PRO A 122 -17.13 11.38 -20.82
N VAL A 123 -17.94 10.34 -20.62
CA VAL A 123 -17.50 9.04 -20.08
C VAL A 123 -16.33 8.45 -20.88
N ARG A 124 -16.37 8.53 -22.22
CA ARG A 124 -15.32 8.00 -23.10
C ARG A 124 -13.95 8.62 -22.81
N ASP A 125 -13.90 9.93 -22.64
CA ASP A 125 -12.64 10.66 -22.43
C ASP A 125 -12.10 10.41 -21.02
N LEU A 126 -12.98 10.31 -20.02
CA LEU A 126 -12.59 9.91 -18.67
C LEU A 126 -11.99 8.50 -18.64
N ARG A 127 -12.59 7.54 -19.37
CA ARG A 127 -12.04 6.17 -19.47
C ARG A 127 -10.66 6.16 -20.13
N ARG A 128 -10.51 6.86 -21.25
CA ARG A 128 -9.22 7.00 -21.92
C ARG A 128 -8.16 7.59 -20.98
N THR A 129 -8.53 8.63 -20.24
CA THR A 129 -7.64 9.26 -19.26
C THR A 129 -7.27 8.30 -18.12
N ALA A 130 -8.23 7.51 -17.62
CA ALA A 130 -7.97 6.48 -16.62
C ALA A 130 -6.98 5.42 -17.15
N ASP A 131 -7.18 4.93 -18.37
CA ASP A 131 -6.28 3.93 -18.99
C ASP A 131 -4.85 4.46 -19.12
N ASP A 132 -4.69 5.72 -19.54
CA ASP A 132 -3.39 6.38 -19.65
C ASP A 132 -2.72 6.60 -18.28
N LEU A 133 -3.50 6.95 -17.24
CA LEU A 133 -2.99 7.06 -15.87
C LEU A 133 -2.55 5.69 -15.34
N ALA A 134 -3.33 4.63 -15.60
CA ALA A 134 -2.99 3.28 -15.20
C ALA A 134 -1.70 2.79 -15.87
N ARG A 135 -1.49 3.13 -17.15
CA ARG A 135 -0.25 2.86 -17.86
C ARG A 135 0.95 3.55 -17.21
N GLN A 136 0.86 4.85 -16.94
CA GLN A 136 1.94 5.61 -16.28
C GLN A 136 2.28 5.07 -14.88
N ILE A 137 1.28 4.64 -14.11
CA ILE A 137 1.50 4.01 -12.79
C ILE A 137 2.34 2.73 -12.96
N ARG A 138 2.00 1.88 -13.93
CA ARG A 138 2.74 0.63 -14.20
C ARG A 138 4.16 0.91 -14.66
N GLU A 139 4.37 1.90 -15.51
CA GLU A 139 5.71 2.31 -15.97
C GLU A 139 6.61 2.70 -14.79
N ILE A 140 6.12 3.54 -13.87
CA ILE A 140 6.88 3.92 -12.66
C ILE A 140 7.10 2.71 -11.74
N ASP A 141 6.07 1.90 -11.51
CA ASP A 141 6.20 0.71 -10.65
C ASP A 141 7.26 -0.25 -11.20
N LEU A 142 7.33 -0.47 -12.52
CA LEU A 142 8.36 -1.31 -13.14
C LEU A 142 9.77 -0.72 -12.99
N GLN A 143 9.92 0.59 -13.20
CA GLN A 143 11.21 1.27 -13.02
C GLN A 143 11.70 1.18 -11.58
N VAL A 144 10.83 1.47 -10.60
CA VAL A 144 11.15 1.35 -9.18
C VAL A 144 11.52 -0.09 -8.81
N GLN A 145 10.77 -1.08 -9.31
CA GLN A 145 11.09 -2.48 -9.01
C GLN A 145 12.45 -2.89 -9.59
N LYS A 146 12.77 -2.48 -10.82
CA LYS A 146 14.09 -2.72 -11.40
C LYS A 146 15.19 -2.11 -10.52
N GLU A 147 15.05 -0.83 -10.17
CA GLU A 147 16.05 -0.11 -9.38
C GLU A 147 16.25 -0.72 -7.99
N ASN A 148 15.17 -1.19 -7.34
CA ASN A 148 15.26 -1.88 -6.06
C ASN A 148 16.20 -3.10 -6.09
N TRP A 149 16.32 -3.78 -7.23
CA TRP A 149 17.21 -4.93 -7.39
C TRP A 149 18.64 -4.54 -7.79
N GLU A 150 18.86 -3.33 -8.28
CA GLU A 150 20.18 -2.85 -8.70
C GLU A 150 20.91 -2.13 -7.55
N VAL A 151 20.18 -1.35 -6.75
CA VAL A 151 20.72 -0.51 -5.67
C VAL A 151 21.09 -1.31 -4.42
N GLU A 152 22.29 -1.06 -3.88
CA GLU A 152 22.70 -1.52 -2.54
C GLU A 152 22.12 -0.63 -1.45
N LEU A 153 21.67 -1.26 -0.36
CA LEU A 153 21.13 -0.55 0.80
C LEU A 153 22.23 0.22 1.54
N LEU A 154 22.05 1.54 1.64
CA LEU A 154 22.93 2.40 2.42
C LEU A 154 22.85 2.08 3.91
N ASP A 155 23.92 2.40 4.65
CA ASP A 155 23.96 2.32 6.11
C ASP A 155 23.28 3.53 6.78
#